data_AF-A0A2A4K561-F1
#
_entry.id   AF-A0A2A4K561-F1
#
_cell.length_a   1.000
_cell.length_b   1.000
_cell.length_c   1.000
_cell.angle_alpha   90.00
_cell.angle_beta   90.00
_cell.angle_gamma   90.00
#
_symmetry.space_group_name_H-M   'P 1'
#
loop_
_entity.id
_entity.type
_entity.pdbx_description
1 polymer ?
#
loop_
_entity_poly.entity_id
_entity_poly.type
_entity_poly.pdbx_seq_one_letter_code
_entity_poly.pdbx_strand_id
1 'polypeptide(L)'
;MMVASTMITDDRSTEELQKRFGELLDENVILKETLKQNNESMKEQFLLIASCQEDMMKTHVLHKEKFDETKELVEKLRQENKKLKLDIARLAEAEAPSVSSETGESLHSSKPTGPSGPPSVMEFVTSPDDDTINKLTAQLELVEKQRRQVIVDNEKLTWQKESLEHIVDATSKERDDLKEKLKNAELLLSTKDTEHATELSNLRLTMQDLEAQVQSASNFTSISSEEVTKRDQLIRQLEARVTTLQSELKTAQLRILELENVKLEFTKHKSGVSEATKIYKDQIQDLHVRLKEASTTVFQPVRFSISSEPESSSSEYASLTSNVKLYDKTLKHLAELLNILTHGMSDSLVQTLGLVASLHDYKLERATADQFKAGLAEVKLQLEKQHSTALNNIGQVRGSLSIFEGIFKDYSEVLKRSVSKPRVERSGNVEALTAALVARGQELASLQAEIHKLRGEKDHTELLKAQMDLYKSDFEAERESREKMASEKENILTDLRTTKKRNQELLQQLEEVRNINPGLYRTVTSRGTAPRSPPAAPASTTRTPSRTAPAQPTGNMVRKKKKLSNEVEKKEEGATKEATPPPLRFDCPVCDKPFKTIILLQQHVDHCLP
;
A
#
# COMPACT_ATOMS: atom_id res chain seq x y z
N MET A 1 -81.08 25.42 -22.35
CA MET A 1 -80.63 25.46 -20.93
C MET A 1 -79.14 25.16 -20.93
N MET A 2 -78.34 26.06 -20.34
CA MET A 2 -76.88 26.02 -20.36
C MET A 2 -76.37 24.90 -19.43
N VAL A 3 -75.49 24.04 -19.95
CA VAL A 3 -74.71 23.10 -19.14
C VAL A 3 -73.37 23.76 -18.87
N ALA A 4 -73.20 24.25 -17.65
CA ALA A 4 -71.91 24.71 -17.14
C ALA A 4 -71.03 23.48 -16.87
N SER A 5 -69.97 23.32 -17.66
CA SER A 5 -68.87 22.42 -17.34
C SER A 5 -67.96 23.10 -16.32
N THR A 6 -68.04 22.64 -15.07
CA THR A 6 -67.03 22.86 -14.05
C THR A 6 -65.78 22.07 -14.42
N MET A 7 -64.81 22.74 -15.04
CA MET A 7 -63.42 22.29 -15.04
C MET A 7 -62.91 22.38 -13.61
N ILE A 8 -62.85 21.24 -12.93
CA ILE A 8 -62.06 21.08 -11.72
C ILE A 8 -60.62 20.87 -12.18
N THR A 9 -59.74 21.73 -11.67
CA THR A 9 -58.38 22.04 -12.10
C THR A 9 -57.34 21.01 -11.66
N ASP A 10 -56.30 20.88 -12.48
CA ASP A 10 -55.07 20.08 -12.35
C ASP A 10 -54.13 20.49 -11.19
N ASP A 11 -54.67 21.01 -10.08
CA ASP A 11 -53.88 21.59 -8.98
C ASP A 11 -53.04 20.56 -8.22
N ARG A 12 -53.39 19.27 -8.31
CA ARG A 12 -52.65 18.18 -7.64
C ARG A 12 -51.25 17.93 -8.22
N SER A 13 -51.03 18.20 -9.51
CA SER A 13 -49.73 17.94 -10.16
C SER A 13 -48.72 19.06 -9.95
N THR A 14 -49.19 20.30 -9.83
CA THR A 14 -48.34 21.48 -9.61
C THR A 14 -47.87 21.54 -8.15
N GLU A 15 -48.72 21.18 -7.20
CA GLU A 15 -48.34 21.03 -5.77
C GLU A 15 -47.29 19.94 -5.56
N GLU A 16 -47.43 18.78 -6.21
CA GLU A 16 -46.42 17.71 -6.15
C GLU A 16 -45.07 18.13 -6.75
N LEU A 17 -45.11 18.90 -7.86
CA LEU A 17 -43.90 19.44 -8.47
C LEU A 17 -43.24 20.49 -7.57
N GLN A 18 -44.03 21.34 -6.93
CA GLN A 18 -43.56 22.35 -5.97
C GLN A 18 -42.93 21.69 -4.73
N LYS A 19 -43.55 20.63 -4.22
CA LYS A 19 -43.03 19.83 -3.11
C LYS A 19 -41.70 19.16 -3.48
N ARG A 20 -41.61 18.51 -4.65
CA ARG A 20 -40.36 17.93 -5.19
C ARG A 20 -39.26 18.98 -5.37
N PHE A 21 -39.61 20.19 -5.82
CA PHE A 21 -38.66 21.29 -5.92
C PHE A 21 -38.18 21.77 -4.55
N GLY A 22 -39.06 21.82 -3.56
CA GLY A 22 -38.70 22.12 -2.17
C GLY A 22 -37.72 21.09 -1.61
N GLU A 23 -38.03 19.80 -1.76
CA GLU A 23 -37.17 18.69 -1.33
C GLU A 23 -35.78 18.76 -1.99
N LEU A 24 -35.71 19.02 -3.30
CA LEU A 24 -34.44 19.19 -4.01
C LEU A 24 -33.64 20.41 -3.57
N LEU A 25 -34.31 21.51 -3.20
CA LEU A 25 -33.64 22.69 -2.66
C LEU A 25 -33.08 22.41 -1.27
N ASP A 26 -33.83 21.72 -0.42
CA ASP A 26 -33.38 21.31 0.91
C ASP A 26 -32.20 20.33 0.83
N GLU A 27 -32.26 19.35 -0.06
CA GLU A 27 -31.13 18.44 -0.35
C GLU A 27 -29.90 19.22 -0.85
N ASN A 28 -30.09 20.24 -1.70
CA ASN A 28 -28.98 21.06 -2.19
C ASN A 28 -28.33 21.88 -1.06
N VAL A 29 -29.14 22.37 -0.12
CA VAL A 29 -28.66 23.08 1.07
C VAL A 29 -27.87 22.14 1.98
N ILE A 30 -28.39 20.93 2.24
CA ILE A 30 -27.71 19.91 3.05
C ILE A 30 -26.37 19.50 2.41
N LEU A 31 -26.35 19.29 1.09
CA LEU A 31 -25.13 18.95 0.35
C LEU A 31 -24.09 20.08 0.44
N LYS A 32 -24.51 21.35 0.31
CA LYS A 32 -23.61 22.49 0.46
C LYS A 32 -23.03 22.57 1.87
N GLU A 33 -23.84 22.39 2.91
CA GLU A 33 -23.34 22.46 4.29
C GLU A 33 -22.42 21.27 4.60
N THR A 34 -22.74 20.08 4.09
CA THR A 34 -21.88 18.89 4.23
C THR A 34 -20.53 19.11 3.54
N LEU A 35 -20.53 19.67 2.33
CA LEU A 35 -19.30 19.96 1.59
C LEU A 35 -18.47 21.05 2.28
N LYS A 36 -19.13 22.05 2.87
CA LYS A 36 -18.49 23.09 3.67
C LYS A 36 -17.84 22.51 4.94
N GLN A 37 -18.56 21.67 5.69
CA GLN A 37 -18.01 20.97 6.85
C GLN A 37 -16.85 20.05 6.48
N ASN A 38 -16.93 19.34 5.36
CA ASN A 38 -15.84 18.51 4.87
C ASN A 38 -14.59 19.35 4.53
N ASN A 39 -14.79 20.51 3.88
CA ASN A 39 -13.70 21.45 3.60
C ASN A 39 -13.09 22.07 4.87
N GLU A 40 -13.90 22.39 5.88
CA GLU A 40 -13.41 22.86 7.19
C GLU A 40 -12.61 21.76 7.91
N SER A 41 -13.12 20.54 7.94
CA SER A 41 -12.43 19.40 8.54
C SER A 41 -11.10 19.09 7.84
N MET A 42 -11.04 19.14 6.51
CA MET A 42 -9.78 19.00 5.77
C MET A 42 -8.78 20.10 6.12
N LYS A 43 -9.23 21.36 6.23
CA LYS A 43 -8.35 22.46 6.65
C LYS A 43 -7.78 22.26 8.05
N GLU A 44 -8.60 21.81 8.99
CA GLU A 44 -8.15 21.49 10.36
C GLU A 44 -7.12 20.36 10.35
N GLN A 45 -7.33 19.30 9.57
CA GLN A 45 -6.35 18.23 9.42
C GLN A 45 -5.04 18.72 8.79
N PHE A 46 -5.09 19.59 7.77
CA PHE A 46 -3.89 20.19 7.18
C PHE A 46 -3.12 21.04 8.19
N LEU A 47 -3.82 21.82 9.02
CA LEU A 47 -3.19 22.62 10.08
C LEU A 47 -2.53 21.74 11.15
N LEU A 48 -3.17 20.64 11.53
CA LEU A 48 -2.62 19.67 12.49
C LEU A 48 -1.37 18.97 11.94
N ILE A 49 -1.39 18.57 10.67
CA ILE A 49 -0.22 17.98 10.00
C ILE A 49 0.92 19.00 9.93
N ALA A 50 0.62 20.26 9.59
CA ALA A 50 1.61 21.32 9.54
C ALA A 50 2.24 21.59 10.93
N SER A 51 1.43 21.61 12.01
CA SER A 51 1.96 21.80 13.37
C SER A 51 2.82 20.61 13.81
N CYS A 52 2.41 19.38 13.50
CA CYS A 52 3.18 18.17 13.81
C CYS A 52 4.54 18.17 13.08
N GLN A 53 4.56 18.56 11.81
CA GLN A 53 5.79 18.72 11.05
C GLN A 53 6.70 19.81 11.65
N GLU A 54 6.13 20.93 12.09
CA GLU A 54 6.88 22.00 12.75
C GLU A 54 7.50 21.53 14.07
N ASP A 55 6.75 20.80 14.90
CA ASP A 55 7.23 20.28 16.19
C ASP A 55 8.31 19.20 16.02
N MET A 56 8.18 18.35 14.99
CA MET A 56 9.21 17.40 14.61
C MET A 56 10.51 18.13 14.21
N MET A 57 10.39 19.17 13.37
CA MET A 57 11.54 19.99 12.97
C MET A 57 12.19 20.70 14.17
N LYS A 58 11.40 21.26 15.08
CA LYS A 58 11.91 21.86 16.33
C LYS A 58 12.66 20.84 17.18
N THR A 59 12.11 19.64 17.32
CA THR A 59 12.75 18.56 18.09
C THR A 59 14.08 18.14 17.46
N HIS A 60 14.13 18.01 16.13
CA HIS A 60 15.37 17.72 15.41
C HIS A 60 16.43 18.80 15.60
N VAL A 61 16.04 20.08 15.53
CA VAL A 61 16.96 21.21 15.78
C VAL A 61 17.48 21.16 17.22
N LEU A 62 16.61 20.92 18.20
CA LEU A 62 16.97 20.89 19.62
C LEU A 62 17.90 19.70 19.96
N HIS A 63 17.66 18.53 19.36
CA HIS A 63 18.58 17.39 19.47
C HIS A 63 19.94 17.66 18.84
N LYS A 64 19.97 18.37 17.71
CA LYS A 64 21.21 18.78 17.06
C LYS A 64 22.00 19.76 17.94
N GLU A 65 21.34 20.77 18.52
CA GLU A 65 21.96 21.71 19.46
C GLU A 65 22.54 20.99 20.67
N LYS A 66 21.78 20.10 21.33
CA LYS A 66 22.28 19.29 22.46
C LYS A 66 23.46 18.40 22.08
N PHE A 67 23.46 17.88 20.86
CA PHE A 67 24.57 17.07 20.37
C PHE A 67 25.84 17.92 20.20
N ASP A 68 25.70 19.12 19.63
CA ASP A 68 26.81 20.06 19.46
C ASP A 68 27.34 20.54 20.82
N GLU A 69 26.48 20.86 21.78
CA GLU A 69 26.86 21.18 23.16
C GLU A 69 27.63 20.04 23.85
N THR A 70 27.14 18.80 23.70
CA THR A 70 27.81 17.62 24.26
C THR A 70 29.18 17.42 23.63
N LYS A 71 29.27 17.61 22.31
CA LYS A 71 30.54 17.52 21.56
C LYS A 71 31.54 18.58 22.04
N GLU A 72 31.10 19.81 22.27
CA GLU A 72 31.95 20.87 22.84
C GLU A 72 32.43 20.53 24.25
N LEU A 73 31.55 19.98 25.10
CA LEU A 73 31.92 19.58 26.46
C LEU A 73 32.98 18.46 26.46
N VAL A 74 32.81 17.45 25.60
CA VAL A 74 33.79 16.37 25.43
C VAL A 74 35.14 16.94 24.96
N GLU A 75 35.12 17.90 24.04
CA GLU A 75 36.36 18.52 23.55
C GLU A 75 37.06 19.34 24.66
N LYS A 76 36.31 20.08 25.47
CA LYS A 76 36.85 20.78 26.65
C LYS A 76 37.49 19.79 27.64
N LEU A 77 36.81 18.70 27.96
CA LEU A 77 37.33 17.66 28.86
C LEU A 77 38.59 16.98 28.29
N ARG A 78 38.69 16.81 26.97
CA ARG A 78 39.91 16.32 26.32
C ARG A 78 41.07 17.30 26.46
N GLN A 79 40.81 18.59 26.28
CA GLN A 79 41.82 19.64 26.43
C GLN A 79 42.30 19.74 27.89
N GLU A 80 41.38 19.70 28.86
CA GLU A 80 41.72 19.68 30.29
C GLU A 80 42.52 18.44 30.67
N ASN A 81 42.12 17.24 30.23
CA ASN A 81 42.90 16.02 30.45
C ASN A 81 44.30 16.11 29.85
N LYS A 82 44.42 16.67 28.63
CA LYS A 82 45.73 16.88 28.01
C LYS A 82 46.60 17.83 28.83
N LYS A 83 46.01 18.91 29.38
CA LYS A 83 46.72 19.86 30.24
C LYS A 83 47.14 19.21 31.56
N LEU A 84 46.25 18.47 32.23
CA LEU A 84 46.54 17.76 33.47
C LEU A 84 47.66 16.72 33.27
N LYS A 85 47.65 15.98 32.16
CA LYS A 85 48.73 15.05 31.82
C LYS A 85 50.07 15.76 31.66
N LEU A 86 50.10 16.94 31.03
CA LEU A 86 51.31 17.76 30.91
C LEU A 86 51.79 18.30 32.27
N ASP A 87 50.87 18.76 33.11
CA ASP A 87 51.21 19.27 34.45
C ASP A 87 51.75 18.15 35.36
N ILE A 88 51.17 16.94 35.29
CA ILE A 88 51.68 15.75 35.98
C ILE A 88 53.09 15.39 35.49
N ALA A 89 53.33 15.37 34.18
CA ALA A 89 54.64 15.08 33.62
C ALA A 89 55.70 16.10 34.09
N ARG A 90 55.32 17.38 34.16
CA ARG A 90 56.21 18.46 34.61
C ARG A 90 56.55 18.38 36.10
N LEU A 91 55.58 17.95 36.93
CA LEU A 91 55.82 17.70 38.36
C LEU A 91 56.70 16.47 38.57
N ALA A 92 56.51 15.41 37.77
CA ALA A 92 57.36 14.22 37.80
C ALA A 92 58.82 14.50 37.37
N GLU A 93 59.04 15.43 36.43
CA GLU A 93 60.39 15.89 36.06
C GLU A 93 61.03 16.81 37.12
N ALA A 94 60.23 17.53 37.91
CA ALA A 94 60.71 18.38 39.00
C ALA A 94 61.12 17.60 40.27
N GLU A 95 60.65 16.36 40.43
CA GLU A 95 60.96 15.47 41.56
C GLU A 95 62.13 14.48 41.32
N ALA A 96 62.84 14.57 40.19
CA ALA A 96 64.07 13.81 39.95
C ALA A 96 65.30 14.53 40.55
N PRO A 97 65.93 14.02 41.64
CA PRO A 97 67.12 14.66 42.20
C PRO A 97 68.39 14.18 41.49
N SER A 98 69.20 15.17 41.11
CA SER A 98 70.63 15.05 40.86
C SER A 98 71.33 14.35 42.03
N VAL A 99 71.81 13.12 41.84
CA VAL A 99 72.85 12.54 42.71
C VAL A 99 73.83 11.72 41.86
N SER A 100 75.01 12.28 41.67
CA SER A 100 76.19 11.62 41.10
C SER A 100 77.40 11.89 42.02
N SER A 101 78.21 10.84 42.22
CA SER A 101 79.48 10.77 42.97
C SER A 101 79.38 10.89 44.50
N GLU A 102 80.10 10.14 45.35
CA GLU A 102 81.25 9.24 45.21
C GLU A 102 81.50 8.55 46.58
N THR A 103 82.16 7.38 46.60
CA THR A 103 82.94 6.77 47.73
C THR A 103 82.21 6.42 49.04
N GLY A 104 82.40 5.32 49.77
CA GLY A 104 83.31 4.18 49.79
C GLY A 104 83.13 3.48 51.16
N GLU A 105 83.53 2.19 51.24
CA GLU A 105 83.94 1.46 52.46
C GLU A 105 82.94 0.95 53.53
N SER A 106 82.96 -0.40 53.68
CA SER A 106 83.26 -1.16 54.91
C SER A 106 82.14 -1.67 55.87
N LEU A 107 82.11 -3.01 55.94
CA LEU A 107 81.97 -3.95 57.08
C LEU A 107 80.78 -3.96 58.07
N HIS A 108 80.44 -5.22 58.41
CA HIS A 108 79.85 -5.77 59.64
C HIS A 108 78.32 -5.86 59.84
N SER A 109 77.83 -7.11 59.66
CA SER A 109 77.17 -7.95 60.69
C SER A 109 76.40 -7.26 61.81
N SER A 110 75.08 -7.47 61.87
CA SER A 110 74.37 -8.13 63.00
C SER A 110 72.83 -8.05 62.89
N LYS A 111 72.16 -9.21 62.85
CA LYS A 111 70.86 -9.43 63.53
C LYS A 111 71.11 -9.46 65.06
N PRO A 112 70.13 -9.43 66.01
CA PRO A 112 68.65 -9.52 65.91
C PRO A 112 67.97 -8.39 66.76
N THR A 113 66.65 -8.19 66.85
CA THR A 113 65.64 -8.92 67.67
C THR A 113 64.31 -8.16 67.67
N GLY A 114 63.18 -8.87 67.62
CA GLY A 114 61.99 -8.53 68.40
C GLY A 114 60.84 -7.75 67.69
N PRO A 115 59.60 -7.88 68.20
CA PRO A 115 58.44 -8.21 67.37
C PRO A 115 57.24 -7.25 67.54
N SER A 116 56.57 -6.85 66.46
CA SER A 116 55.16 -6.41 66.49
C SER A 116 54.65 -5.97 65.12
N GLY A 117 53.46 -6.44 64.75
CA GLY A 117 52.54 -5.74 63.86
C GLY A 117 52.75 -5.92 62.36
N PRO A 118 51.71 -6.27 61.59
CA PRO A 118 51.81 -6.45 60.15
C PRO A 118 52.07 -5.10 59.46
N PRO A 119 52.86 -5.04 58.38
CA PRO A 119 52.91 -3.83 57.59
C PRO A 119 51.52 -3.68 56.96
N SER A 120 50.83 -2.60 57.32
CA SER A 120 49.73 -2.07 56.52
C SER A 120 50.31 -1.74 55.15
N VAL A 121 50.34 -2.75 54.29
CA VAL A 121 50.49 -2.60 52.85
C VAL A 121 49.29 -1.76 52.44
N MET A 122 49.52 -0.45 52.38
CA MET A 122 48.67 0.45 51.62
C MET A 122 48.88 -0.01 50.18
N GLU A 123 48.07 -0.99 49.78
CA GLU A 123 47.97 -1.50 48.43
C GLU A 123 47.54 -0.30 47.59
N PHE A 124 48.53 0.39 47.03
CA PHE A 124 48.33 1.45 46.06
C PHE A 124 47.68 0.74 44.88
N VAL A 125 46.35 0.79 44.85
CA VAL A 125 45.53 0.28 43.76
C VAL A 125 46.08 0.94 42.51
N THR A 126 46.88 0.18 41.76
CA THR A 126 47.41 0.60 40.47
C THR A 126 46.20 1.02 39.65
N SER A 127 46.21 2.27 39.18
CA SER A 127 45.15 2.79 38.33
C SER A 127 44.86 1.76 37.23
N PRO A 128 43.59 1.44 36.93
CA PRO A 128 43.28 0.48 35.89
C PRO A 128 44.07 0.83 34.64
N ASP A 129 44.78 -0.15 34.05
CA ASP A 129 45.56 0.07 32.84
C ASP A 129 44.70 0.82 31.81
N ASP A 130 45.28 1.76 31.05
CA ASP A 130 44.56 2.59 30.06
C ASP A 130 43.70 1.73 29.10
N ASP A 131 44.11 0.49 28.82
CA ASP A 131 43.35 -0.49 28.06
C ASP A 131 42.03 -0.94 28.73
N THR A 132 42.01 -1.05 30.05
CA THR A 132 40.82 -1.36 30.85
C THR A 132 39.86 -0.19 30.84
N ILE A 133 40.38 1.04 30.96
CA ILE A 133 39.59 2.27 30.85
C ILE A 133 38.97 2.38 29.46
N ASN A 134 39.77 2.18 28.39
CA ASN A 134 39.29 2.21 27.01
C ASN A 134 38.20 1.14 26.73
N LYS A 135 38.36 -0.07 27.26
CA LYS A 135 37.34 -1.14 27.15
C LYS A 135 36.04 -0.77 27.86
N LEU A 136 36.12 -0.21 29.06
CA LEU A 136 34.95 0.24 29.82
C LEU A 136 34.27 1.43 29.14
N THR A 137 35.03 2.38 28.58
CA THR A 137 34.48 3.50 27.79
C THR A 137 33.76 3.00 26.53
N ALA A 138 34.35 2.05 25.79
CA ALA A 138 33.71 1.47 24.62
C ALA A 138 32.44 0.67 24.97
N GLN A 139 32.45 -0.05 26.10
CA GLN A 139 31.24 -0.69 26.62
C GLN A 139 30.16 0.33 27.00
N LEU A 140 30.54 1.43 27.65
CA LEU A 140 29.60 2.49 28.02
C LEU A 140 29.00 3.17 26.78
N GLU A 141 29.80 3.45 25.75
CA GLU A 141 29.31 3.99 24.47
C GLU A 141 28.33 3.03 23.78
N LEU A 142 28.59 1.72 23.82
CA LEU A 142 27.68 0.72 23.27
C LEU A 142 26.35 0.68 24.03
N VAL A 143 26.39 0.69 25.36
CA VAL A 143 25.20 0.71 26.21
C VAL A 143 24.41 2.00 26.00
N GLU A 144 25.09 3.14 25.89
CA GLU A 144 24.45 4.44 25.61
C GLU A 144 23.79 4.45 24.23
N LYS A 145 24.41 3.84 23.21
CA LYS A 145 23.84 3.68 21.88
C LYS A 145 22.60 2.79 21.91
N GLN A 146 22.64 1.67 22.63
CA GLN A 146 21.48 0.79 22.82
C GLN A 146 20.34 1.51 23.56
N ARG A 147 20.66 2.28 24.61
CA ARG A 147 19.68 3.10 25.34
C ARG A 147 18.99 4.11 24.43
N ARG A 148 19.74 4.80 23.56
CA ARG A 148 19.17 5.74 22.58
C ARG A 148 18.24 5.03 21.59
N GLN A 149 18.64 3.85 21.13
CA GLN A 149 17.78 3.05 20.23
C GLN A 149 16.45 2.71 20.91
N VAL A 150 16.49 2.25 22.17
CA VAL A 150 15.27 1.91 22.92
C VAL A 150 14.38 3.13 23.17
N ILE A 151 14.95 4.33 23.34
CA ILE A 151 14.17 5.57 23.47
C ILE A 151 13.45 5.89 22.14
N VAL A 152 14.17 5.85 21.03
CA VAL A 152 13.60 6.08 19.69
C VAL A 152 12.51 5.06 19.38
N ASP A 153 12.73 3.79 19.72
CA ASP A 153 11.74 2.73 19.51
C ASP A 153 10.50 2.93 20.41
N ASN A 154 10.67 3.41 21.65
CA ASN A 154 9.54 3.76 22.53
C ASN A 154 8.75 4.96 22.01
N GLU A 155 9.42 6.01 21.51
CA GLU A 155 8.76 7.16 20.90
C GLU A 155 7.96 6.74 19.67
N LYS A 156 8.55 5.88 18.82
CA LYS A 156 7.85 5.30 17.66
C LYS A 156 6.62 4.49 18.09
N LEU A 157 6.74 3.65 19.11
CA LEU A 157 5.62 2.87 19.65
C LEU A 157 4.54 3.78 20.26
N THR A 158 4.94 4.86 20.92
CA THR A 158 4.00 5.86 21.47
C THR A 158 3.23 6.54 20.35
N TRP A 159 3.91 6.95 19.29
CA TRP A 159 3.27 7.54 18.11
C TRP A 159 2.34 6.55 17.40
N GLN A 160 2.75 5.29 17.26
CA GLN A 160 1.89 4.23 16.72
C GLN A 160 0.65 4.02 17.58
N LYS A 161 0.78 4.07 18.90
CA LYS A 161 -0.35 3.96 19.82
C LYS A 161 -1.32 5.13 19.67
N GLU A 162 -0.82 6.37 19.63
CA GLU A 162 -1.64 7.58 19.43
C GLU A 162 -2.35 7.56 18.07
N SER A 163 -1.64 7.15 17.01
CA SER A 163 -2.23 6.97 15.67
C SER A 163 -3.35 5.93 15.67
N LEU A 164 -3.17 4.79 16.35
CA LEU A 164 -4.20 3.77 16.49
C LEU A 164 -5.40 4.27 17.32
N GLU A 165 -5.17 5.03 18.39
CA GLU A 165 -6.25 5.66 19.18
C GLU A 165 -7.08 6.60 18.29
N HIS A 166 -6.45 7.45 17.47
CA HIS A 166 -7.17 8.30 16.52
C HIS A 166 -8.00 7.53 15.49
N ILE A 167 -7.48 6.42 14.96
CA ILE A 167 -8.22 5.55 14.03
C ILE A 167 -9.42 4.91 14.74
N VAL A 168 -9.25 4.45 15.97
CA VAL A 168 -10.33 3.87 16.78
C VAL A 168 -11.41 4.90 17.09
N ASP A 169 -11.05 6.15 17.38
CA ASP A 169 -12.00 7.23 17.62
C ASP A 169 -12.75 7.62 16.35
N ALA A 170 -12.06 7.74 15.21
CA ALA A 170 -12.67 8.03 13.92
C ALA A 170 -13.65 6.93 13.50
N THR A 171 -13.24 5.67 13.57
CA THR A 171 -14.11 4.53 13.25
C THR A 171 -15.27 4.38 14.24
N SER A 172 -15.07 4.75 15.50
CA SER A 172 -16.15 4.76 16.50
C SER A 172 -17.19 5.83 16.18
N LYS A 173 -16.75 7.03 15.78
CA LYS A 173 -17.63 8.12 15.35
C LYS A 173 -18.41 7.76 14.09
N GLU A 174 -17.75 7.22 13.06
CA GLU A 174 -18.42 6.75 11.83
C GLU A 174 -19.49 5.70 12.11
N ARG A 175 -19.20 4.76 13.01
CA ARG A 175 -20.17 3.74 13.44
C ARG A 175 -21.39 4.37 14.13
N ASP A 176 -21.19 5.39 14.96
CA ASP A 176 -22.30 6.04 15.66
C ASP A 176 -23.14 6.92 14.71
N ASP A 177 -22.50 7.61 13.75
CA ASP A 177 -23.19 8.33 12.67
C ASP A 177 -24.04 7.38 11.81
N LEU A 178 -23.52 6.17 11.51
CA LEU A 178 -24.26 5.14 10.77
C LEU A 178 -25.44 4.60 11.58
N LYS A 179 -25.30 4.41 12.89
CA LYS A 179 -26.42 4.03 13.77
C LYS A 179 -27.51 5.09 13.80
N GLU A 180 -27.13 6.36 13.84
CA GLU A 180 -28.10 7.47 13.81
C GLU A 180 -28.84 7.52 12.46
N LYS A 181 -28.12 7.39 11.34
CA LYS A 181 -28.73 7.29 10.00
C LYS A 181 -29.68 6.11 9.87
N LEU A 182 -29.32 4.95 10.42
CA LEU A 182 -30.18 3.77 10.44
C LEU A 182 -31.47 4.05 11.22
N LYS A 183 -31.36 4.63 12.42
CA LYS A 183 -32.52 4.99 13.25
C LYS A 183 -33.45 5.99 12.56
N ASN A 184 -32.88 6.97 11.85
CA ASN A 184 -33.66 7.93 11.06
C ASN A 184 -34.37 7.27 9.88
N ALA A 185 -33.73 6.32 9.20
CA ALA A 185 -34.34 5.55 8.12
C ALA A 185 -35.49 4.66 8.63
N GLU A 186 -35.33 4.02 9.79
CA GLU A 186 -36.38 3.23 10.44
C GLU A 186 -37.59 4.10 10.81
N LEU A 187 -37.36 5.32 11.32
CA LEU A 187 -38.43 6.27 11.64
C LEU A 187 -39.18 6.73 10.38
N LEU A 188 -38.45 6.98 9.29
CA LEU A 188 -39.04 7.37 8.01
C LEU A 188 -39.92 6.26 7.43
N LEU A 189 -39.44 5.01 7.47
CA LEU A 189 -40.20 3.84 7.04
C LEU A 189 -41.49 3.68 7.86
N SER A 190 -41.39 3.80 9.18
CA SER A 190 -42.57 3.76 10.07
C SER A 190 -43.59 4.86 9.71
N THR A 191 -43.12 6.07 9.41
CA THR A 191 -43.99 7.18 8.98
C THR A 191 -44.68 6.85 7.65
N LYS A 192 -43.94 6.31 6.68
CA LYS A 192 -44.50 5.89 5.39
C LYS A 192 -45.54 4.77 5.53
N ASP A 193 -45.32 3.82 6.42
CA ASP A 193 -46.29 2.77 6.70
C ASP A 193 -47.60 3.35 7.26
N THR A 194 -47.52 4.36 8.13
CA THR A 194 -48.72 5.06 8.61
C THR A 194 -49.43 5.83 7.51
N GLU A 195 -48.71 6.52 6.62
CA GLU A 195 -49.28 7.22 5.46
C GLU A 195 -50.01 6.23 4.54
N HIS A 196 -49.37 5.13 4.16
CA HIS A 196 -49.99 4.09 3.34
C HIS A 196 -51.23 3.47 4.02
N ALA A 197 -51.20 3.26 5.34
CA ALA A 197 -52.37 2.78 6.07
C ALA A 197 -53.55 3.76 5.99
N THR A 198 -53.28 5.07 6.06
CA THR A 198 -54.34 6.09 5.90
C THR A 198 -54.88 6.16 4.46
N GLU A 199 -54.01 6.04 3.46
CA GLU A 199 -54.43 5.99 2.05
C GLU A 199 -55.30 4.76 1.75
N LEU A 200 -54.92 3.59 2.27
CA LEU A 200 -55.73 2.38 2.17
C LEU A 200 -57.10 2.54 2.85
N SER A 201 -57.17 3.26 3.97
CA SER A 201 -58.45 3.58 4.62
C SER A 201 -59.31 4.50 3.76
N ASN A 202 -58.72 5.52 3.14
CA ASN A 202 -59.44 6.45 2.25
C ASN A 202 -59.94 5.75 0.97
N LEU A 203 -59.14 4.85 0.40
CA LEU A 203 -59.52 4.02 -0.74
C LEU A 203 -60.68 3.09 -0.40
N ARG A 204 -60.68 2.51 0.81
CA ARG A 204 -61.81 1.71 1.30
C ARG A 204 -63.10 2.51 1.39
N LEU A 205 -63.04 3.72 1.92
CA LEU A 205 -64.21 4.59 2.02
C LEU A 205 -64.76 4.97 0.63
N THR A 206 -63.88 5.31 -0.31
CA THR A 206 -64.29 5.62 -1.70
C THR A 206 -64.87 4.41 -2.42
N MET A 207 -64.32 3.21 -2.21
CA MET A 207 -64.93 1.98 -2.72
C MET A 207 -66.35 1.77 -2.17
N GLN A 208 -66.56 2.00 -0.87
CA GLN A 208 -67.88 1.90 -0.24
C GLN A 208 -68.89 2.89 -0.82
N ASP A 209 -68.48 4.14 -1.05
CA ASP A 209 -69.33 5.17 -1.66
C ASP A 209 -69.70 4.82 -3.10
N LEU A 210 -68.75 4.30 -3.88
CA LEU A 210 -69.00 3.83 -5.25
C LEU A 210 -69.93 2.62 -5.27
N GLU A 211 -69.78 1.67 -4.36
CA GLU A 211 -70.70 0.54 -4.20
C GLU A 211 -72.14 1.02 -3.89
N ALA A 212 -72.29 2.01 -3.00
CA ALA A 212 -73.59 2.61 -2.70
C ALA A 212 -74.19 3.36 -3.90
N GLN A 213 -73.38 4.06 -4.69
CA GLN A 213 -73.81 4.69 -5.95
C GLN A 213 -74.26 3.66 -6.99
N VAL A 214 -73.52 2.55 -7.14
CA VAL A 214 -73.91 1.48 -8.07
C VAL A 214 -75.21 0.82 -7.65
N GLN A 215 -75.39 0.55 -6.35
CA GLN A 215 -76.66 0.00 -5.83
C GLN A 215 -77.84 0.94 -6.07
N SER A 216 -77.66 2.25 -5.86
CA SER A 216 -78.71 3.25 -6.13
C SER A 216 -79.00 3.45 -7.62
N ALA A 217 -78.00 3.36 -8.49
CA ALA A 217 -78.17 3.39 -9.95
C ALA A 217 -78.83 2.13 -10.52
N SER A 218 -78.67 0.97 -9.86
CA SER A 218 -79.30 -0.30 -10.27
C SER A 218 -80.83 -0.27 -10.18
N ASN A 219 -81.41 0.66 -9.41
CA ASN A 219 -82.86 0.81 -9.25
C ASN A 219 -83.56 1.47 -10.47
N PHE A 220 -82.82 2.01 -11.45
CA PHE A 220 -83.39 2.78 -12.57
C PHE A 220 -83.16 2.19 -13.97
N THR A 221 -82.43 1.09 -14.09
CA THR A 221 -82.09 0.53 -15.40
C THR A 221 -82.33 -0.97 -15.42
N SER A 222 -83.39 -1.39 -16.11
CA SER A 222 -83.66 -2.80 -16.42
C SER A 222 -82.66 -3.32 -17.46
N ILE A 223 -81.41 -3.48 -17.04
CA ILE A 223 -80.43 -4.29 -17.75
C ILE A 223 -80.92 -5.74 -17.66
N SER A 224 -80.97 -6.45 -18.79
CA SER A 224 -81.32 -7.87 -18.84
C SER A 224 -80.46 -8.64 -17.82
N SER A 225 -81.12 -9.34 -16.89
CA SER A 225 -80.48 -10.19 -15.86
C SER A 225 -79.45 -11.17 -16.45
N GLU A 226 -79.63 -11.54 -17.72
CA GLU A 226 -78.74 -12.43 -18.47
C GLU A 226 -77.42 -11.78 -18.92
N GLU A 227 -77.39 -10.47 -19.15
CA GLU A 227 -76.16 -9.73 -19.47
C GLU A 227 -75.35 -9.39 -18.22
N VAL A 228 -76.03 -9.14 -17.10
CA VAL A 228 -75.38 -8.92 -15.79
C VAL A 228 -74.66 -10.19 -15.35
N THR A 229 -75.34 -11.34 -15.43
CA THR A 229 -74.74 -12.64 -15.08
C THR A 229 -73.53 -13.00 -15.94
N LYS A 230 -73.57 -12.70 -17.25
CA LYS A 230 -72.39 -12.87 -18.15
C LYS A 230 -71.23 -11.95 -17.77
N ARG A 231 -71.51 -10.68 -17.44
CA ARG A 231 -70.49 -9.73 -16.97
C ARG A 231 -69.87 -10.19 -15.66
N ASP A 232 -70.68 -10.61 -14.70
CA ASP A 232 -70.20 -11.11 -13.40
C ASP A 232 -69.36 -12.38 -13.53
N GLN A 233 -69.70 -13.25 -14.48
CA GLN A 233 -68.93 -14.46 -14.76
C GLN A 233 -67.58 -14.12 -15.39
N LEU A 234 -67.54 -13.12 -16.29
CA LEU A 234 -66.29 -12.62 -16.89
C LEU A 234 -65.40 -11.91 -15.86
N ILE A 235 -65.99 -11.08 -14.99
CA ILE A 235 -65.28 -10.42 -13.89
C ILE A 235 -64.64 -11.45 -12.97
N ARG A 236 -65.40 -12.47 -12.53
CA ARG A 236 -64.85 -13.56 -11.71
C ARG A 236 -63.72 -14.33 -12.40
N GLN A 237 -63.82 -14.54 -13.72
CA GLN A 237 -62.73 -15.15 -14.50
C GLN A 237 -61.48 -14.28 -14.53
N LEU A 238 -61.64 -12.97 -14.73
CA LEU A 238 -60.54 -12.02 -14.75
C LEU A 238 -59.90 -11.89 -13.36
N GLU A 239 -60.68 -11.85 -12.29
CA GLU A 239 -60.18 -11.84 -10.90
C GLU A 239 -59.39 -13.11 -10.57
N ALA A 240 -59.89 -14.29 -10.96
CA ALA A 240 -59.16 -15.54 -10.81
C ALA A 240 -57.84 -15.55 -11.60
N ARG A 241 -57.82 -14.93 -12.79
CA ARG A 241 -56.61 -14.81 -13.60
C ARG A 241 -55.61 -13.81 -13.01
N VAL A 242 -56.08 -12.67 -12.48
CA VAL A 242 -55.24 -11.68 -11.80
C VAL A 242 -54.60 -12.27 -10.55
N THR A 243 -55.36 -13.01 -9.74
CA THR A 243 -54.83 -13.67 -8.54
C THR A 243 -53.79 -14.75 -8.87
N THR A 244 -54.01 -15.52 -9.95
CA THR A 244 -53.02 -16.50 -10.44
C THR A 244 -51.74 -15.81 -10.90
N LEU A 245 -51.84 -14.75 -11.70
CA LEU A 245 -50.68 -13.99 -12.16
C LEU A 245 -49.94 -13.28 -11.01
N GLN A 246 -50.65 -12.78 -9.99
CA GLN A 246 -50.03 -12.23 -8.79
C GLN A 246 -49.26 -13.29 -7.99
N SER A 247 -49.79 -14.50 -7.90
CA SER A 247 -49.11 -15.65 -7.30
C SER A 247 -47.82 -15.98 -8.06
N GLU A 248 -47.91 -16.13 -9.39
CA GLU A 248 -46.77 -16.43 -10.25
C GLU A 248 -45.69 -15.33 -10.18
N LEU A 249 -46.10 -14.06 -10.16
CA LEU A 249 -45.19 -12.92 -10.01
C LEU A 249 -44.44 -12.97 -8.67
N LYS A 250 -45.14 -13.25 -7.56
CA LYS A 250 -44.51 -13.40 -6.24
C LYS A 250 -43.52 -14.57 -6.21
N THR A 251 -43.89 -15.70 -6.80
CA THR A 251 -42.99 -16.87 -6.92
C THR A 251 -41.75 -16.53 -7.76
N ALA A 252 -41.91 -15.81 -8.87
CA ALA A 252 -40.80 -15.37 -9.70
C ALA A 252 -39.89 -14.38 -8.95
N GLN A 253 -40.46 -13.43 -8.21
CA GLN A 253 -39.71 -12.48 -7.39
C GLN A 253 -38.89 -13.18 -6.29
N LEU A 254 -39.47 -14.14 -5.58
CA LEU A 254 -38.74 -14.97 -4.61
C LEU A 254 -37.56 -15.70 -5.25
N ARG A 255 -37.78 -16.29 -6.44
CA ARG A 255 -36.75 -17.01 -7.18
C ARG A 255 -35.62 -16.11 -7.66
N ILE A 256 -35.91 -14.86 -8.03
CA ILE A 256 -34.89 -13.86 -8.38
C ILE A 256 -34.05 -13.54 -7.14
N LEU A 257 -34.68 -13.31 -5.99
CA LEU A 257 -34.01 -13.06 -4.71
C LEU A 257 -33.08 -14.22 -4.30
N GLU A 258 -33.54 -15.46 -4.45
CA GLU A 258 -32.71 -16.65 -4.20
C GLU A 258 -31.48 -16.70 -5.13
N LEU A 259 -31.65 -16.41 -6.42
CA LEU A 259 -30.54 -16.38 -7.38
C LEU A 259 -29.56 -15.24 -7.12
N GLU A 260 -30.05 -14.07 -6.69
CA GLU A 260 -29.21 -12.95 -6.28
C GLU A 260 -28.38 -13.29 -5.03
N ASN A 261 -28.98 -13.97 -4.06
CA ASN A 261 -28.27 -14.45 -2.87
C ASN A 261 -27.18 -15.47 -3.24
N VAL A 262 -27.49 -16.45 -4.11
CA VAL A 262 -26.51 -17.42 -4.62
C VAL A 262 -25.37 -16.71 -5.36
N LYS A 263 -25.67 -15.69 -6.16
CA LYS A 263 -24.66 -14.88 -6.87
C LYS A 263 -23.75 -14.13 -5.88
N LEU A 264 -24.31 -13.61 -4.79
CA LEU A 264 -23.56 -12.91 -3.75
C LEU A 264 -22.60 -13.85 -3.01
N GLU A 265 -23.09 -15.02 -2.59
CA GLU A 265 -22.28 -16.08 -1.98
C GLU A 265 -21.18 -16.58 -2.92
N PHE A 266 -21.49 -16.79 -4.21
CA PHE A 266 -20.49 -17.17 -5.20
C PHE A 266 -19.40 -16.10 -5.36
N THR A 267 -19.78 -14.82 -5.35
CA THR A 267 -18.83 -13.71 -5.46
C THR A 267 -17.90 -13.65 -4.25
N LYS A 268 -18.44 -13.84 -3.04
CA LYS A 268 -17.69 -13.94 -1.79
C LYS A 268 -16.74 -15.14 -1.78
N HIS A 269 -17.20 -16.29 -2.29
CA HIS A 269 -16.34 -17.48 -2.39
C HIS A 269 -15.21 -17.26 -3.41
N LYS A 270 -15.51 -16.62 -4.54
CA LYS A 270 -14.53 -16.28 -5.57
C LYS A 270 -13.44 -15.34 -5.05
N SER A 271 -13.79 -14.31 -4.28
CA SER A 271 -12.79 -13.41 -3.68
C SER A 271 -11.92 -14.14 -2.66
N GLY A 272 -12.50 -14.98 -1.81
CA GLY A 272 -11.74 -15.78 -0.84
C GLY A 272 -10.77 -16.77 -1.49
N VAL A 273 -11.18 -17.44 -2.57
CA VAL A 273 -10.29 -18.35 -3.33
C VAL A 273 -9.16 -17.57 -4.02
N SER A 274 -9.44 -16.36 -4.54
CA SER A 274 -8.43 -15.50 -5.15
C SER A 274 -7.37 -15.06 -4.13
N GLU A 275 -7.80 -14.71 -2.91
CA GLU A 275 -6.90 -14.33 -1.82
C GLU A 275 -6.03 -15.51 -1.35
N ALA A 276 -6.62 -16.68 -1.15
CA ALA A 276 -5.88 -17.90 -0.83
C ALA A 276 -4.84 -18.24 -1.91
N THR A 277 -5.20 -18.10 -3.18
CA THR A 277 -4.28 -18.33 -4.31
C THR A 277 -3.10 -17.35 -4.29
N LYS A 278 -3.35 -16.08 -3.96
CA LYS A 278 -2.31 -15.05 -3.80
C LYS A 278 -1.34 -15.42 -2.67
N ILE A 279 -1.87 -15.81 -1.51
CA ILE A 279 -1.06 -16.24 -0.36
C ILE A 279 -0.17 -17.45 -0.72
N TYR A 280 -0.73 -18.46 -1.38
CA TYR A 280 0.06 -19.62 -1.80
C TYR A 280 1.15 -19.26 -2.81
N LYS A 281 0.87 -18.34 -3.73
CA LYS A 281 1.87 -17.85 -4.69
C LYS A 281 3.03 -17.15 -3.97
N ASP A 282 2.73 -16.30 -2.99
CA ASP A 282 3.74 -15.58 -2.20
C ASP A 282 4.58 -16.56 -1.36
N GLN A 283 3.95 -17.58 -0.75
CA GLN A 283 4.66 -18.64 -0.02
C GLN A 283 5.58 -19.46 -0.91
N ILE A 284 5.14 -19.83 -2.12
CA ILE A 284 5.98 -20.54 -3.09
C ILE A 284 7.17 -19.67 -3.49
N GLN A 285 6.96 -18.37 -3.68
CA GLN A 285 8.03 -17.45 -4.08
C GLN A 285 9.07 -17.27 -2.95
N ASP A 286 8.65 -17.15 -1.70
CA ASP A 286 9.55 -17.11 -0.54
C ASP A 286 10.37 -18.41 -0.42
N LEU A 287 9.72 -19.58 -0.56
CA LEU A 287 10.42 -20.86 -0.58
C LEU A 287 11.44 -20.94 -1.72
N HIS A 288 11.12 -20.42 -2.89
CA HIS A 288 12.04 -20.39 -4.04
C HIS A 288 13.26 -19.52 -3.77
N VAL A 289 13.07 -18.36 -3.11
CA VAL A 289 14.17 -17.48 -2.69
C VAL A 289 15.06 -18.18 -1.67
N ARG A 290 14.48 -18.77 -0.63
CA ARG A 290 15.25 -19.50 0.41
C ARG A 290 16.02 -20.69 -0.16
N LEU A 291 15.42 -21.42 -1.12
CA LEU A 291 16.09 -22.54 -1.78
C LEU A 291 17.28 -22.06 -2.62
N LYS A 292 17.12 -20.92 -3.32
CA LYS A 292 18.21 -20.28 -4.07
C LYS A 292 19.34 -19.84 -3.15
N GLU A 293 19.03 -19.18 -2.03
CA GLU A 293 20.02 -18.79 -1.02
C GLU A 293 20.76 -19.99 -0.43
N ALA A 294 20.04 -21.07 -0.08
CA ALA A 294 20.64 -22.30 0.41
C ALA A 294 21.55 -22.97 -0.63
N SER A 295 21.16 -22.96 -1.92
CA SER A 295 22.00 -23.49 -3.00
C SER A 295 23.31 -22.72 -3.16
N THR A 296 23.32 -21.41 -2.91
CA THR A 296 24.51 -20.56 -3.04
C THR A 296 25.45 -20.63 -1.82
N THR A 297 24.92 -20.95 -0.64
CA THR A 297 25.67 -20.87 0.63
C THR A 297 26.19 -22.24 1.10
N VAL A 298 25.51 -23.34 0.78
CA VAL A 298 25.83 -24.67 1.32
C VAL A 298 26.71 -25.51 0.36
N PHE A 299 26.78 -25.16 -0.92
CA PHE A 299 27.46 -25.97 -1.95
C PHE A 299 28.67 -25.29 -2.62
N GLN A 300 29.38 -24.38 -1.95
CA GLN A 300 30.71 -24.01 -2.43
C GLN A 300 31.68 -25.17 -2.19
N PRO A 301 32.36 -25.70 -3.24
CA PRO A 301 33.37 -26.75 -3.05
C PRO A 301 34.49 -26.21 -2.16
N VAL A 302 34.62 -26.74 -0.96
CA VAL A 302 35.77 -26.46 -0.10
C VAL A 302 36.99 -27.04 -0.80
N ARG A 303 37.74 -26.18 -1.51
CA ARG A 303 39.01 -26.55 -2.13
C ARG A 303 40.04 -26.78 -1.03
N PHE A 304 40.20 -28.03 -0.61
CA PHE A 304 41.34 -28.42 0.19
C PHE A 304 42.59 -28.41 -0.71
N SER A 305 43.39 -27.36 -0.60
CA SER A 305 44.78 -27.36 -1.09
C SER A 305 45.60 -28.27 -0.18
N ILE A 306 45.59 -29.58 -0.46
CA ILE A 306 46.49 -30.53 0.19
C ILE A 306 47.86 -30.36 -0.47
N SER A 307 48.66 -29.44 0.07
CA SER A 307 50.09 -29.34 -0.22
C SER A 307 50.84 -30.16 0.83
N SER A 308 51.10 -31.43 0.56
CA SER A 308 52.17 -32.17 1.22
C SER A 308 52.49 -33.44 0.43
N GLU A 309 53.78 -33.62 0.15
CA GLU A 309 54.33 -34.76 -0.58
C GLU A 309 54.10 -36.09 0.14
N PRO A 310 53.96 -37.21 -0.60
CA PRO A 310 53.61 -38.49 -0.03
C PRO A 310 54.86 -39.30 0.31
N GLU A 311 55.31 -39.22 1.55
CA GLU A 311 56.15 -40.29 2.11
C GLU A 311 55.34 -41.08 3.13
N SER A 312 54.95 -42.28 2.70
CA SER A 312 54.49 -43.47 3.44
C SER A 312 53.10 -43.96 3.05
N SER A 313 53.10 -45.08 2.34
CA SER A 313 51.96 -45.91 1.95
C SER A 313 51.27 -46.50 3.18
N SER A 314 50.42 -45.72 3.85
CA SER A 314 49.49 -46.23 4.86
C SER A 314 48.14 -46.54 4.23
N SER A 315 47.57 -47.70 4.57
CA SER A 315 46.22 -48.13 4.15
C SER A 315 45.13 -47.10 4.48
N GLU A 316 45.37 -46.21 5.44
CA GLU A 316 44.45 -45.15 5.87
C GLU A 316 44.37 -44.00 4.85
N TYR A 317 45.47 -43.67 4.18
CA TYR A 317 45.50 -42.61 3.16
C TYR A 317 44.75 -42.99 1.89
N ALA A 318 44.82 -44.27 1.49
CA ALA A 318 44.06 -44.80 0.36
C ALA A 318 42.54 -44.79 0.64
N SER A 319 42.14 -45.14 1.87
CA SER A 319 40.74 -45.08 2.32
C SER A 319 40.21 -43.64 2.33
N LEU A 320 41.00 -42.69 2.85
CA LEU A 320 40.63 -41.27 2.87
C LEU A 320 40.47 -40.70 1.45
N THR A 321 41.38 -41.03 0.54
CA THR A 321 41.32 -40.59 -0.87
C THR A 321 40.09 -41.18 -1.59
N SER A 322 39.72 -42.42 -1.27
CA SER A 322 38.49 -43.04 -1.77
C SER A 322 37.24 -42.33 -1.24
N ASN A 323 37.21 -42.00 0.06
CA ASN A 323 36.10 -41.29 0.69
C ASN A 323 35.95 -39.86 0.16
N VAL A 324 37.04 -39.16 -0.14
CA VAL A 324 37.01 -37.83 -0.79
C VAL A 324 36.42 -37.92 -2.20
N LYS A 325 36.81 -38.92 -2.99
CA LYS A 325 36.24 -39.14 -4.34
C LYS A 325 34.75 -39.54 -4.26
N LEU A 326 34.36 -40.32 -3.25
CA LEU A 326 32.97 -40.69 -3.03
C LEU A 326 32.14 -39.47 -2.59
N TYR A 327 32.69 -38.64 -1.71
CA TYR A 327 32.09 -37.38 -1.28
C TYR A 327 31.83 -36.46 -2.48
N ASP A 328 32.84 -36.23 -3.33
CA ASP A 328 32.72 -35.36 -4.51
C ASP A 328 31.68 -35.88 -5.52
N LYS A 329 31.67 -37.20 -5.80
CA LYS A 329 30.65 -37.82 -6.66
C LYS A 329 29.24 -37.70 -6.06
N THR A 330 29.10 -37.93 -4.75
CA THR A 330 27.80 -37.85 -4.05
C THR A 330 27.31 -36.41 -4.00
N LEU A 331 28.21 -35.42 -3.86
CA LEU A 331 27.87 -34.00 -3.87
C LEU A 331 27.39 -33.56 -5.24
N LYS A 332 28.07 -34.00 -6.30
CA LYS A 332 27.65 -33.76 -7.68
C LYS A 332 26.28 -34.39 -7.99
N HIS A 333 26.05 -35.62 -7.52
CA HIS A 333 24.76 -36.29 -7.68
C HIS A 333 23.64 -35.58 -6.91
N LEU A 334 23.90 -35.15 -5.67
CA LEU A 334 22.96 -34.39 -4.86
C LEU A 334 22.62 -33.04 -5.50
N ALA A 335 23.60 -32.32 -6.04
CA ALA A 335 23.38 -31.08 -6.77
C ALA A 335 22.48 -31.29 -8.01
N GLU A 336 22.69 -32.37 -8.77
CA GLU A 336 21.84 -32.74 -9.91
C GLU A 336 20.40 -33.04 -9.47
N LEU A 337 20.22 -33.82 -8.40
CA LEU A 337 18.90 -34.14 -7.85
C LEU A 337 18.15 -32.89 -7.35
N LEU A 338 18.86 -31.97 -6.70
CA LEU A 338 18.30 -30.69 -6.25
C LEU A 338 17.93 -29.80 -7.43
N ASN A 339 18.72 -29.78 -8.51
CA ASN A 339 18.39 -29.07 -9.73
C ASN A 339 17.14 -29.64 -10.41
N ILE A 340 17.04 -30.98 -10.51
CA ILE A 340 15.85 -31.66 -11.07
C ILE A 340 14.62 -31.37 -10.21
N LEU A 341 14.75 -31.38 -8.88
CA LEU A 341 13.65 -31.05 -7.97
C LEU A 341 13.22 -29.59 -8.16
N THR A 342 14.17 -28.66 -8.27
CA THR A 342 13.87 -27.22 -8.35
C THR A 342 13.27 -26.82 -9.69
N HIS A 343 13.95 -27.17 -10.80
CA HIS A 343 13.52 -26.79 -12.15
C HIS A 343 12.35 -27.67 -12.61
N GLY A 344 12.41 -28.98 -12.36
CA GLY A 344 11.34 -29.90 -12.75
C GLY A 344 10.02 -29.62 -12.04
N MET A 345 10.03 -29.24 -10.76
CA MET A 345 8.80 -28.80 -10.09
C MET A 345 8.30 -27.45 -10.62
N SER A 346 9.21 -26.52 -10.98
CA SER A 346 8.83 -25.22 -11.54
C SER A 346 8.13 -25.37 -12.90
N ASP A 347 8.72 -26.11 -13.84
CA ASP A 347 8.13 -26.35 -15.16
C ASP A 347 6.78 -27.08 -15.06
N SER A 348 6.71 -28.04 -14.15
CA SER A 348 5.50 -28.81 -13.93
C SER A 348 4.39 -27.96 -13.28
N LEU A 349 4.73 -27.07 -12.34
CA LEU A 349 3.78 -26.10 -11.76
C LEU A 349 3.24 -25.15 -12.83
N VAL A 350 4.09 -24.67 -13.74
CA VAL A 350 3.69 -23.83 -14.88
C VAL A 350 2.68 -24.57 -15.77
N GLN A 351 2.88 -25.86 -16.04
CA GLN A 351 1.91 -26.68 -16.77
C GLN A 351 0.56 -26.78 -16.03
N THR A 352 0.56 -27.05 -14.72
CA THR A 352 -0.67 -27.10 -13.93
C THR A 352 -1.39 -25.76 -13.92
N LEU A 353 -0.67 -24.65 -13.76
CA LEU A 353 -1.24 -23.31 -13.82
C LEU A 353 -1.84 -23.00 -15.20
N GLY A 354 -1.22 -23.46 -16.27
CA GLY A 354 -1.78 -23.37 -17.63
C GLY A 354 -3.12 -24.10 -17.77
N LEU A 355 -3.21 -25.32 -17.24
CA LEU A 355 -4.47 -26.09 -17.21
C LEU A 355 -5.55 -25.37 -16.37
N VAL A 356 -5.19 -24.84 -15.20
CA VAL A 356 -6.10 -24.08 -14.34
C VAL A 356 -6.57 -22.78 -15.00
N ALA A 357 -5.70 -22.07 -15.72
CA ALA A 357 -6.07 -20.89 -16.49
C ALA A 357 -7.08 -21.24 -17.59
N SER A 358 -6.86 -22.35 -18.31
CA SER A 358 -7.82 -22.85 -19.30
C SER A 358 -9.18 -23.20 -18.68
N LEU A 359 -9.19 -23.67 -17.43
CA LEU A 359 -10.42 -23.90 -16.68
C LEU A 359 -11.13 -22.59 -16.29
N HIS A 360 -10.36 -21.54 -16.00
CA HIS A 360 -10.90 -20.23 -15.61
C HIS A 360 -11.53 -19.48 -16.79
N ASP A 361 -11.02 -19.71 -18.00
CA ASP A 361 -11.54 -19.12 -19.24
C ASP A 361 -12.84 -19.75 -19.74
N TYR A 362 -13.33 -20.83 -19.09
CA TYR A 362 -14.63 -21.41 -19.40
C TYR A 362 -15.77 -20.43 -19.06
N LYS A 363 -16.36 -19.85 -20.10
CA LYS A 363 -17.63 -19.13 -19.98
C LYS A 363 -18.77 -20.15 -19.85
N LEU A 364 -19.56 -20.04 -18.77
CA LEU A 364 -20.73 -20.88 -18.48
C LEU A 364 -21.73 -21.01 -19.64
N GLU A 365 -21.74 -20.07 -20.57
CA GLU A 365 -22.64 -20.05 -21.73
C GLU A 365 -22.20 -20.98 -22.89
N ARG A 366 -20.95 -21.46 -22.92
CA ARG A 366 -20.41 -22.21 -24.09
C ARG A 366 -19.87 -23.61 -23.78
N ALA A 367 -19.75 -23.98 -22.51
CA ALA A 367 -19.15 -25.25 -22.11
C ALA A 367 -20.11 -26.10 -21.29
N THR A 368 -20.07 -27.42 -21.54
CA THR A 368 -20.88 -28.36 -20.79
C THR A 368 -20.23 -28.68 -19.45
N ALA A 369 -21.04 -29.02 -18.45
CA ALA A 369 -20.54 -29.44 -17.14
C ALA A 369 -19.54 -30.61 -17.23
N ASP A 370 -19.68 -31.47 -18.24
CA ASP A 370 -18.80 -32.63 -18.46
C ASP A 370 -17.42 -32.22 -18.98
N GLN A 371 -17.32 -31.16 -19.79
CA GLN A 371 -16.04 -30.61 -20.25
C GLN A 371 -15.25 -30.00 -19.09
N PHE A 372 -15.92 -29.25 -18.22
CA PHE A 372 -15.30 -28.68 -17.03
C PHE A 372 -14.82 -29.78 -16.05
N LYS A 373 -15.64 -30.83 -15.85
CA LYS A 373 -15.25 -32.00 -15.04
C LYS A 373 -14.05 -32.73 -15.62
N ALA A 374 -13.98 -32.88 -16.94
CA ALA A 374 -12.83 -33.51 -17.60
C ALA A 374 -11.54 -32.71 -17.39
N GLY A 375 -11.58 -31.39 -17.57
CA GLY A 375 -10.42 -30.53 -17.30
C GLY A 375 -10.00 -30.53 -15.81
N LEU A 376 -10.96 -30.61 -14.88
CA LEU A 376 -10.64 -30.75 -13.46
C LEU A 376 -9.97 -32.10 -13.14
N ALA A 377 -10.41 -33.18 -13.79
CA ALA A 377 -9.80 -34.50 -13.66
C ALA A 377 -8.36 -34.52 -14.20
N GLU A 378 -8.10 -33.79 -15.28
CA GLU A 378 -6.76 -33.63 -15.86
C GLU A 378 -5.82 -32.85 -14.92
N VAL A 379 -6.30 -31.75 -14.32
CA VAL A 379 -5.55 -31.00 -13.29
C VAL A 379 -5.22 -31.90 -12.10
N LYS A 380 -6.19 -32.69 -11.63
CA LYS A 380 -5.98 -33.64 -10.52
C LYS A 380 -4.91 -34.68 -10.86
N LEU A 381 -4.99 -35.31 -12.03
CA LEU A 381 -4.02 -36.31 -12.47
C LEU A 381 -2.60 -35.72 -12.55
N GLN A 382 -2.48 -34.49 -13.04
CA GLN A 382 -1.20 -33.79 -13.14
C GLN A 382 -0.59 -33.49 -11.76
N LEU A 383 -1.41 -33.09 -10.78
CA LEU A 383 -0.99 -32.88 -9.39
C LEU A 383 -0.54 -34.19 -8.71
N GLU A 384 -1.24 -35.30 -8.93
CA GLU A 384 -0.86 -36.61 -8.39
C GLU A 384 0.49 -37.08 -8.96
N LYS A 385 0.70 -36.92 -10.27
CA LYS A 385 1.97 -37.22 -10.93
C LYS A 385 3.12 -36.37 -10.39
N GLN A 386 2.87 -35.08 -10.17
CA GLN A 386 3.84 -34.16 -9.56
C GLN A 386 4.24 -34.60 -8.17
N HIS A 387 3.25 -34.91 -7.34
CA HIS A 387 3.49 -35.34 -5.97
C HIS A 387 4.31 -36.63 -5.91
N SER A 388 3.97 -37.62 -6.74
CA SER A 388 4.73 -38.87 -6.84
C SER A 388 6.19 -38.65 -7.26
N THR A 389 6.41 -37.80 -8.27
CA THR A 389 7.76 -37.46 -8.76
C THR A 389 8.59 -36.76 -7.68
N ALA A 390 7.99 -35.80 -6.97
CA ALA A 390 8.64 -35.09 -5.88
C ALA A 390 9.03 -36.04 -4.73
N LEU A 391 8.13 -36.96 -4.33
CA LEU A 391 8.42 -37.95 -3.28
C LEU A 391 9.58 -38.86 -3.66
N ASN A 392 9.64 -39.33 -4.91
CA ASN A 392 10.74 -40.15 -5.39
C ASN A 392 12.08 -39.39 -5.33
N ASN A 393 12.12 -38.14 -5.78
CA ASN A 393 13.33 -37.32 -5.75
C ASN A 393 13.77 -37.01 -4.31
N ILE A 394 12.83 -36.73 -3.40
CA ILE A 394 13.12 -36.56 -1.96
C ILE A 394 13.71 -37.85 -1.38
N GLY A 395 13.22 -39.02 -1.77
CA GLY A 395 13.79 -40.31 -1.39
C GLY A 395 15.25 -40.45 -1.83
N GLN A 396 15.58 -40.05 -3.06
CA GLN A 396 16.95 -40.09 -3.59
C GLN A 396 17.89 -39.09 -2.89
N VAL A 397 17.39 -37.89 -2.57
CA VAL A 397 18.12 -36.90 -1.77
C VAL A 397 18.45 -37.44 -0.38
N ARG A 398 17.46 -38.05 0.30
CA ARG A 398 17.68 -38.71 1.61
C ARG A 398 18.71 -39.83 1.53
N GLY A 399 18.65 -40.65 0.48
CA GLY A 399 19.66 -41.69 0.23
C GLY A 399 21.07 -41.11 0.08
N SER A 400 21.20 -40.02 -0.68
CA SER A 400 22.49 -39.33 -0.88
C SER A 400 23.02 -38.71 0.42
N LEU A 401 22.15 -38.13 1.26
CA LEU A 401 22.52 -37.60 2.58
C LEU A 401 22.99 -38.70 3.55
N SER A 402 22.40 -39.89 3.49
CA SER A 402 22.83 -41.03 4.30
C SER A 402 24.26 -41.49 3.97
N ILE A 403 24.68 -41.38 2.70
CA ILE A 403 26.06 -41.65 2.28
C ILE A 403 27.03 -40.66 2.93
N PHE A 404 26.67 -39.36 2.96
CA PHE A 404 27.48 -38.35 3.66
C PHE A 404 27.61 -38.63 5.15
N GLU A 405 26.51 -38.98 5.81
CA GLU A 405 26.50 -39.34 7.22
C GLU A 405 27.43 -40.52 7.53
N GLY A 406 27.45 -41.53 6.64
CA GLY A 406 28.41 -42.64 6.70
C GLY A 406 29.87 -42.18 6.59
N ILE A 407 30.20 -41.35 5.60
CA ILE A 407 31.56 -40.80 5.41
C ILE A 407 32.01 -39.99 6.64
N PHE A 408 31.11 -39.16 7.21
CA PHE A 408 31.41 -38.39 8.42
C PHE A 408 31.63 -39.28 9.64
N LYS A 409 30.85 -40.36 9.79
CA LYS A 409 31.01 -41.32 10.87
C LYS A 409 32.37 -42.03 10.78
N ASP A 410 32.75 -42.49 9.58
CA ASP A 410 34.05 -43.12 9.34
C ASP A 410 35.21 -42.17 9.66
N TYR A 411 35.10 -40.90 9.25
CA TYR A 411 36.10 -39.87 9.55
C TYR A 411 36.20 -39.57 11.06
N SER A 412 35.05 -39.51 11.75
CA SER A 412 34.98 -39.33 13.21
C SER A 412 35.64 -40.49 13.96
N GLU A 413 35.47 -41.73 13.48
CA GLU A 413 36.13 -42.90 14.04
C GLU A 413 37.65 -42.88 13.85
N VAL A 414 38.14 -42.44 12.68
CA VAL A 414 39.57 -42.26 12.42
C VAL A 414 40.17 -41.19 13.34
N LEU A 415 39.48 -40.05 13.54
CA LEU A 415 39.88 -39.00 14.47
C LEU A 415 39.95 -39.50 15.93
N LYS A 416 39.01 -40.35 16.37
CA LYS A 416 39.04 -40.93 17.72
C LYS A 416 40.21 -41.92 17.90
N ARG A 417 40.60 -42.63 16.85
CA ARG A 417 41.75 -43.56 16.85
C ARG A 417 43.11 -42.84 16.83
N SER A 418 43.20 -41.64 16.24
CA SER A 418 44.46 -40.88 16.19
C SER A 418 44.80 -40.16 17.51
N VAL A 419 43.79 -39.82 18.32
CA VAL A 419 43.95 -39.15 19.63
C VAL A 419 44.41 -40.11 20.75
N SER A 420 44.31 -41.43 20.56
CA SER A 420 44.60 -42.44 21.60
C SER A 420 46.03 -43.02 21.57
N LYS A 421 46.95 -42.49 20.75
CA LYS A 421 48.38 -42.87 20.77
C LYS A 421 49.19 -41.92 21.67
N PRO A 422 49.94 -42.41 22.69
CA PRO A 422 50.77 -41.55 23.52
C PRO A 422 52.03 -41.15 22.75
N ARG A 423 52.21 -39.85 22.49
CA ARG A 423 53.39 -39.29 21.82
C ARG A 423 54.35 -38.68 22.84
N VAL A 424 55.54 -39.28 22.92
CA VAL A 424 56.77 -38.72 23.50
C VAL A 424 57.29 -37.62 22.57
N GLU A 425 58.05 -36.67 23.14
CA GLU A 425 58.72 -35.48 22.54
C GLU A 425 57.95 -34.15 22.66
N ARG A 426 58.42 -33.29 23.58
CA ARG A 426 57.67 -32.13 24.11
C ARG A 426 58.36 -30.75 23.99
N SER A 427 59.49 -30.61 23.28
CA SER A 427 60.12 -29.28 23.13
C SER A 427 59.68 -28.53 21.86
N GLY A 428 59.60 -29.19 20.69
CA GLY A 428 59.13 -28.53 19.46
C GLY A 428 57.62 -28.27 19.39
N ASN A 429 56.84 -28.96 20.23
CA ASN A 429 55.37 -28.88 20.21
C ASN A 429 54.81 -27.61 20.87
N VAL A 430 55.55 -26.96 21.78
CA VAL A 430 55.05 -25.76 22.48
C VAL A 430 55.10 -24.54 21.57
N GLU A 431 56.16 -24.36 20.80
CA GLU A 431 56.27 -23.26 19.82
C GLU A 431 55.25 -23.41 18.68
N ALA A 432 55.08 -24.63 18.17
CA ALA A 432 54.06 -24.92 17.15
C ALA A 432 52.63 -24.70 17.68
N LEU A 433 52.34 -25.09 18.93
CA LEU A 433 51.05 -24.85 19.56
C LEU A 433 50.82 -23.36 19.84
N THR A 434 51.86 -22.64 20.24
CA THR A 434 51.80 -21.19 20.47
C THR A 434 51.55 -20.44 19.16
N ALA A 435 52.25 -20.81 18.08
CA ALA A 435 52.01 -20.27 16.74
C ALA A 435 50.59 -20.58 16.24
N ALA A 436 50.09 -21.80 16.47
CA ALA A 436 48.73 -22.19 16.11
C ALA A 436 47.67 -21.41 16.91
N LEU A 437 47.88 -21.16 18.20
CA LEU A 437 46.99 -20.36 19.04
C LEU A 437 46.96 -18.88 18.61
N VAL A 438 48.12 -18.31 18.25
CA VAL A 438 48.22 -16.95 17.72
C VAL A 438 47.51 -16.84 16.37
N ALA A 439 47.73 -17.79 15.46
CA ALA A 439 47.04 -17.84 14.17
C ALA A 439 45.52 -17.94 14.34
N ARG A 440 45.04 -18.78 15.27
CA ARG A 440 43.60 -18.86 15.59
C ARG A 440 43.05 -17.59 16.23
N GLY A 441 43.85 -16.91 17.06
CA GLY A 441 43.48 -15.61 17.63
C GLY A 441 43.30 -14.53 16.56
N GLN A 442 44.19 -14.51 15.56
CA GLN A 442 44.08 -13.61 14.40
C GLN A 442 42.87 -13.95 13.53
N GLU A 443 42.61 -15.24 13.28
CA GLU A 443 41.43 -15.69 12.55
C GLU A 443 40.12 -15.30 13.27
N LEU A 444 40.05 -15.47 14.58
CA LEU A 444 38.90 -15.04 15.39
C LEU A 444 38.70 -13.52 15.35
N ALA A 445 39.77 -12.73 15.40
CA ALA A 445 39.68 -11.28 15.27
C ALA A 445 39.18 -10.87 13.88
N SER A 446 39.66 -11.54 12.82
CA SER A 446 39.18 -11.32 11.44
C SER A 446 37.70 -11.65 11.28
N LEU A 447 37.27 -12.81 11.80
CA LEU A 447 35.88 -13.24 11.75
C LEU A 447 34.96 -12.33 12.58
N GLN A 448 35.43 -11.81 13.72
CA GLN A 448 34.68 -10.83 14.50
C GLN A 448 34.51 -9.50 13.74
N ALA A 449 35.55 -9.03 13.06
CA ALA A 449 35.47 -7.83 12.22
C ALA A 449 34.50 -8.04 11.04
N GLU A 450 34.53 -9.21 10.41
CA GLU A 450 33.62 -9.57 9.32
C GLU A 450 32.16 -9.69 9.79
N ILE A 451 31.90 -10.30 10.95
CA ILE A 451 30.57 -10.34 11.57
C ILE A 451 30.07 -8.92 11.85
N HIS A 452 30.94 -8.03 12.34
CA HIS A 452 30.55 -6.65 12.60
C HIS A 452 30.19 -5.90 11.30
N LYS A 453 30.94 -6.16 10.22
CA LYS A 453 30.65 -5.60 8.90
C LYS A 453 29.32 -6.14 8.34
N LEU A 454 29.12 -7.45 8.38
CA LEU A 454 27.89 -8.11 7.91
C LEU A 454 26.65 -7.67 8.70
N ARG A 455 26.79 -7.40 10.01
CA ARG A 455 25.70 -6.80 10.79
C ARG A 455 25.31 -5.41 10.27
N GLY A 456 26.29 -4.57 9.95
CA GLY A 456 26.00 -3.25 9.36
C GLY A 456 25.31 -3.33 7.99
N GLU A 457 25.70 -4.29 7.15
CA GLU A 457 25.04 -4.54 5.85
C GLU A 457 23.60 -5.06 6.02
N LYS A 458 23.35 -5.88 7.06
CA LYS A 458 22.01 -6.33 7.42
C LYS A 458 21.11 -5.16 7.82
N ASP A 459 21.59 -4.25 8.68
CA ASP A 459 20.82 -3.07 9.10
C ASP A 459 20.46 -2.18 7.90
N HIS A 460 21.37 -2.01 6.94
CA HIS A 460 21.11 -1.28 5.70
C HIS A 460 20.05 -1.96 4.83
N THR A 461 20.07 -3.29 4.76
CA THR A 461 19.07 -4.07 4.03
C THR A 461 17.68 -3.93 4.65
N GLU A 462 17.59 -3.91 5.99
CA GLU A 462 16.34 -3.69 6.70
C GLU A 462 15.78 -2.28 6.46
N LEU A 463 16.64 -1.26 6.45
CA LEU A 463 16.26 0.11 6.11
C LEU A 463 15.72 0.22 4.67
N LEU A 464 16.41 -0.39 3.70
CA LEU A 464 15.98 -0.41 2.29
C LEU A 464 14.64 -1.13 2.10
N LYS A 465 14.40 -2.23 2.84
CA LYS A 465 13.11 -2.92 2.84
C LYS A 465 12.00 -2.02 3.37
N ALA A 466 12.22 -1.36 4.51
CA ALA A 466 11.25 -0.41 5.07
C ALA A 466 10.94 0.75 4.11
N GLN A 467 11.96 1.27 3.41
CA GLN A 467 11.78 2.30 2.39
C GLN A 467 10.97 1.78 1.19
N MET A 468 11.21 0.55 0.75
CA MET A 468 10.45 -0.07 -0.34
C MET A 468 8.98 -0.30 0.04
N ASP A 469 8.71 -0.70 1.28
CA ASP A 469 7.35 -0.88 1.80
C ASP A 469 6.58 0.44 1.91
N LEU A 470 7.25 1.51 2.35
CA LEU A 470 6.69 2.88 2.34
C LEU A 470 6.31 3.31 0.93
N TYR A 471 7.23 3.19 -0.04
CA TYR A 471 6.93 3.56 -1.43
C TYR A 471 5.82 2.72 -2.05
N LYS A 472 5.71 1.45 -1.69
CA LYS A 472 4.62 0.60 -2.13
C LYS A 472 3.29 1.08 -1.55
N SER A 473 3.25 1.37 -0.25
CA SER A 473 2.06 1.92 0.41
C SER A 473 1.62 3.24 -0.21
N ASP A 474 2.56 4.17 -0.42
CA ASP A 474 2.29 5.48 -1.04
C ASP A 474 1.78 5.32 -2.48
N PHE A 475 2.36 4.39 -3.24
CA PHE A 475 1.91 4.09 -4.60
C PHE A 475 0.50 3.51 -4.62
N GLU A 476 0.17 2.59 -3.71
CA GLU A 476 -1.16 1.99 -3.60
C GLU A 476 -2.21 3.04 -3.21
N ALA A 477 -1.89 3.91 -2.26
CA ALA A 477 -2.77 5.02 -1.85
C ALA A 477 -3.01 6.03 -2.99
N GLU A 478 -1.96 6.44 -3.71
CA GLU A 478 -2.08 7.33 -4.88
C GLU A 478 -2.91 6.67 -6.00
N ARG A 479 -2.74 5.35 -6.20
CA ARG A 479 -3.52 4.60 -7.18
C ARG A 479 -5.01 4.58 -6.81
N GLU A 480 -5.35 4.25 -5.57
CA GLU A 480 -6.73 4.23 -5.10
C GLU A 480 -7.38 5.62 -5.23
N SER A 481 -6.67 6.65 -4.82
CA SER A 481 -7.08 8.05 -4.99
C SER A 481 -7.37 8.39 -6.47
N ARG A 482 -6.50 7.95 -7.39
CA ARG A 482 -6.71 8.14 -8.83
C ARG A 482 -7.89 7.37 -9.39
N GLU A 483 -8.09 6.12 -8.97
CA GLU A 483 -9.23 5.31 -9.39
C GLU A 483 -10.55 5.96 -8.91
N LYS A 484 -10.57 6.48 -7.68
CA LYS A 484 -11.69 7.24 -7.14
C LYS A 484 -11.96 8.51 -7.96
N MET A 485 -10.94 9.34 -8.20
CA MET A 485 -11.09 10.53 -9.04
C MET A 485 -11.55 10.21 -10.47
N ALA A 486 -11.09 9.09 -11.03
CA ALA A 486 -11.51 8.66 -12.37
C ALA A 486 -13.00 8.28 -12.40
N SER A 487 -13.48 7.55 -11.40
CA SER A 487 -14.91 7.20 -11.28
C SER A 487 -15.80 8.42 -11.03
N GLU A 488 -15.37 9.35 -10.15
CA GLU A 488 -16.07 10.63 -9.94
C GLU A 488 -16.14 11.46 -11.22
N LYS A 489 -15.04 11.53 -11.98
CA LYS A 489 -15.02 12.19 -13.29
C LYS A 489 -16.01 11.57 -14.27
N GLU A 490 -16.12 10.24 -14.31
CA GLU A 490 -17.07 9.55 -15.18
C GLU A 490 -18.52 9.82 -14.79
N ASN A 491 -18.81 9.85 -13.48
CA ASN A 491 -20.12 10.22 -12.95
C ASN A 491 -20.49 11.65 -13.36
N ILE A 492 -19.60 12.63 -13.12
CA ILE A 492 -19.84 14.04 -13.50
C ILE A 492 -20.05 14.19 -15.00
N LEU A 493 -19.27 13.48 -15.83
CA LEU A 493 -19.45 13.50 -17.28
C LEU A 493 -20.81 12.92 -17.69
N THR A 494 -21.27 11.88 -17.02
CA THR A 494 -22.58 11.26 -17.26
C THR A 494 -23.70 12.22 -16.86
N ASP A 495 -23.62 12.85 -15.69
CA ASP A 495 -24.59 13.85 -15.23
C ASP A 495 -24.65 15.06 -16.16
N LEU A 496 -23.50 15.52 -16.64
CA LEU A 496 -23.40 16.61 -17.61
C LEU A 496 -24.06 16.25 -18.95
N ARG A 497 -23.89 15.01 -19.44
CA ARG A 497 -24.59 14.53 -20.64
C ARG A 497 -26.10 14.49 -20.42
N THR A 498 -26.55 13.95 -19.30
CA THR A 498 -27.98 13.86 -18.94
C THR A 498 -28.60 15.25 -18.83
N THR A 499 -27.93 16.18 -18.16
CA THR A 499 -28.38 17.57 -18.00
C THR A 499 -28.41 18.32 -19.33
N LYS A 500 -27.40 18.13 -20.20
CA LYS A 500 -27.40 18.70 -21.55
C LYS A 500 -28.56 18.17 -22.39
N LYS A 501 -28.84 16.87 -22.32
CA LYS A 501 -29.97 16.24 -23.03
C LYS A 501 -31.29 16.83 -22.56
N ARG A 502 -31.49 16.94 -21.24
CA ARG A 502 -32.69 17.55 -20.66
C ARG A 502 -32.86 19.03 -21.04
N ASN A 503 -31.77 19.79 -21.07
CA ASN A 503 -31.80 21.18 -21.56
C ASN A 503 -32.18 21.25 -23.04
N GLN A 504 -31.67 20.34 -23.89
CA GLN A 504 -32.08 20.27 -25.30
C GLN A 504 -33.56 19.93 -25.44
N GLU A 505 -34.07 18.97 -24.67
CA GLU A 505 -35.50 18.61 -24.64
C GLU A 505 -36.37 19.79 -24.20
N LEU A 506 -35.97 20.52 -23.16
CA LEU A 506 -36.70 21.71 -22.70
C LEU A 506 -36.65 22.85 -23.73
N LEU A 507 -35.51 23.07 -24.38
CA LEU A 507 -35.41 24.04 -25.48
C LEU A 507 -36.31 23.65 -26.66
N GLN A 508 -36.39 22.37 -26.99
CA GLN A 508 -37.29 21.86 -28.02
C GLN A 508 -38.76 22.07 -27.63
N GLN A 509 -39.13 21.78 -26.38
CA GLN A 509 -40.48 22.05 -25.86
C GLN A 509 -40.82 23.55 -25.89
N LEU A 510 -39.88 24.43 -25.54
CA LEU A 510 -40.08 25.88 -25.64
C LEU A 510 -40.28 26.35 -27.08
N GLU A 511 -39.53 25.78 -28.03
CA GLU A 511 -39.69 26.10 -29.46
C GLU A 511 -41.00 25.52 -30.02
N GLU A 512 -41.44 24.34 -29.58
CA GLU A 512 -42.77 23.79 -29.89
C GLU A 512 -43.89 24.68 -29.35
N VAL A 513 -43.81 25.13 -28.10
CA VAL A 513 -44.76 26.09 -27.51
C VAL A 513 -44.76 27.41 -28.28
N ARG A 514 -43.58 27.90 -28.70
CA ARG A 514 -43.45 29.09 -29.53
C ARG A 514 -44.12 28.93 -30.89
N ASN A 515 -44.01 27.75 -31.51
CA ASN A 515 -44.64 27.44 -32.79
C ASN A 515 -46.16 27.29 -32.67
N ILE A 516 -46.65 26.71 -31.56
CA ILE A 516 -48.09 26.52 -31.29
C ILE A 516 -48.76 27.85 -30.88
N ASN A 517 -48.05 28.73 -30.15
CA ASN A 517 -48.63 29.96 -29.61
C ASN A 517 -47.70 31.20 -29.68
N PRO A 518 -47.51 31.80 -30.87
CA PRO A 518 -46.58 32.91 -31.09
C PRO A 518 -46.90 34.18 -30.26
N GLY A 519 -48.16 34.39 -29.91
CA GLY A 519 -48.63 35.57 -29.16
C GLY A 519 -48.32 35.53 -27.67
N LEU A 520 -48.36 34.34 -27.04
CA LEU A 520 -48.09 34.18 -25.60
C LEU A 520 -46.59 34.27 -25.29
N TYR A 521 -45.74 33.70 -26.15
CA TYR A 521 -44.29 33.76 -26.00
C TYR A 521 -43.78 35.20 -25.98
N ARG A 522 -44.32 36.06 -26.85
CA ARG A 522 -43.98 37.50 -26.92
C ARG A 522 -44.41 38.29 -25.68
N THR A 523 -45.45 37.84 -24.98
CA THR A 523 -46.02 38.55 -23.83
C THR A 523 -45.27 38.23 -22.54
N VAL A 524 -44.73 37.02 -22.41
CA VAL A 524 -43.97 36.58 -21.22
C VAL A 524 -42.52 37.04 -21.26
N THR A 525 -41.84 37.02 -22.43
CA THR A 525 -40.44 37.47 -22.53
C THR A 525 -40.29 38.99 -22.62
N SER A 526 -41.34 39.73 -23.00
CA SER A 526 -41.30 41.20 -23.12
C SER A 526 -41.59 41.95 -21.81
N ARG A 527 -41.91 41.25 -20.71
CA ARG A 527 -42.30 41.89 -19.44
C ARG A 527 -41.12 42.28 -18.52
N GLY A 528 -39.87 42.05 -18.95
CA GLY A 528 -38.66 42.32 -18.16
C GLY A 528 -37.93 43.64 -18.41
N THR A 529 -38.39 44.50 -19.34
CA THR A 529 -37.67 45.75 -19.66
C THR A 529 -38.60 46.96 -19.72
N ALA A 530 -38.81 47.60 -18.56
CA ALA A 530 -39.22 48.99 -18.49
C ALA A 530 -38.44 49.70 -17.37
N PRO A 531 -37.62 50.73 -17.68
CA PRO A 531 -36.81 51.44 -16.69
C PRO A 531 -37.68 52.47 -15.94
N ARG A 532 -37.67 52.41 -14.61
CA ARG A 532 -38.26 53.42 -13.73
C ARG A 532 -37.17 54.42 -13.36
N SER A 533 -37.28 55.64 -13.87
CA SER A 533 -36.45 56.79 -13.54
C SER A 533 -36.72 57.34 -12.12
N PRO A 534 -35.69 57.70 -11.33
CA PRO A 534 -35.81 58.63 -10.20
C PRO A 534 -35.38 60.06 -10.56
N PRO A 535 -35.85 61.10 -9.85
CA PRO A 535 -35.63 62.50 -10.21
C PRO A 535 -34.38 63.15 -9.58
N ALA A 536 -33.85 64.15 -10.31
CA ALA A 536 -33.11 65.36 -9.91
C ALA A 536 -31.74 65.27 -9.17
N ALA A 537 -30.65 65.52 -9.93
CA ALA A 537 -29.53 66.50 -9.81
C ALA A 537 -29.06 67.04 -8.41
N PRO A 538 -27.78 67.52 -8.24
CA PRO A 538 -26.90 68.07 -9.29
C PRO A 538 -25.38 67.78 -9.22
N ALA A 539 -24.72 68.18 -10.33
CA ALA A 539 -23.31 68.60 -10.51
C ALA A 539 -22.21 67.52 -10.40
N SER A 540 -21.17 67.44 -11.24
CA SER A 540 -20.66 68.30 -12.31
C SER A 540 -19.53 67.58 -13.07
N THR A 541 -19.31 68.02 -14.33
CA THR A 541 -18.01 68.12 -15.05
C THR A 541 -17.27 66.81 -15.43
N THR A 542 -17.40 66.33 -16.67
CA THR A 542 -16.70 66.73 -17.93
C THR A 542 -15.41 65.93 -18.20
N ARG A 543 -15.43 65.11 -19.27
CA ARG A 543 -14.47 65.07 -20.42
C ARG A 543 -14.19 63.65 -20.93
N THR A 544 -14.85 63.33 -22.05
CA THR A 544 -14.25 62.68 -23.24
C THR A 544 -13.07 63.53 -23.78
N PRO A 545 -12.15 63.06 -24.67
CA PRO A 545 -12.51 62.19 -25.81
C PRO A 545 -11.45 61.26 -26.47
N SER A 546 -11.98 60.31 -27.24
CA SER A 546 -11.68 59.97 -28.66
C SER A 546 -10.36 59.34 -29.15
N ARG A 547 -10.57 58.35 -30.05
CA ARG A 547 -9.85 58.03 -31.32
C ARG A 547 -8.43 57.45 -31.16
N THR A 548 -7.94 56.49 -31.94
CA THR A 548 -8.14 56.12 -33.36
C THR A 548 -7.39 54.81 -33.62
N ALA A 549 -7.84 53.96 -34.55
CA ALA A 549 -6.96 53.02 -35.27
C ALA A 549 -6.06 53.81 -36.24
N PRO A 550 -4.87 53.34 -36.69
CA PRO A 550 -4.82 52.34 -37.78
C PRO A 550 -3.51 51.49 -37.93
N ALA A 551 -3.58 50.53 -38.87
CA ALA A 551 -2.57 50.09 -39.85
C ALA A 551 -1.29 49.30 -39.47
N GLN A 552 -1.02 48.30 -40.32
CA GLN A 552 0.21 47.48 -40.46
C GLN A 552 1.46 48.33 -40.79
N PRO A 553 2.67 47.73 -40.70
CA PRO A 553 3.38 47.46 -41.95
C PRO A 553 4.18 46.14 -42.00
N THR A 554 4.63 45.89 -43.22
CA THR A 554 5.37 44.78 -43.84
C THR A 554 6.84 44.66 -43.41
N GLY A 555 7.45 43.47 -43.61
CA GLY A 555 8.90 43.27 -43.47
C GLY A 555 9.37 41.87 -43.91
N ASN A 556 10.27 41.84 -44.89
CA ASN A 556 10.66 40.72 -45.77
C ASN A 556 11.84 39.84 -45.30
N MET A 557 11.94 38.64 -45.93
CA MET A 557 13.16 37.85 -46.31
C MET A 557 13.96 37.16 -45.18
N VAL A 558 14.51 35.93 -45.30
CA VAL A 558 15.38 35.34 -46.34
C VAL A 558 15.30 33.79 -46.35
N ARG A 559 15.44 33.20 -47.55
CA ARG A 559 15.59 31.78 -47.90
C ARG A 559 16.95 31.15 -47.54
N LYS A 560 16.94 29.84 -47.23
CA LYS A 560 17.86 28.78 -47.77
C LYS A 560 17.28 27.39 -47.38
N LYS A 561 16.62 26.62 -48.27
CA LYS A 561 17.15 25.54 -49.15
C LYS A 561 18.43 24.87 -48.59
N LYS A 562 18.54 23.55 -48.47
CA LYS A 562 18.30 22.52 -49.50
C LYS A 562 18.46 21.08 -48.91
N LYS A 563 17.54 20.16 -49.28
CA LYS A 563 17.74 18.76 -49.78
C LYS A 563 18.44 17.71 -48.88
N LEU A 564 18.16 16.40 -48.90
CA LEU A 564 17.46 15.44 -49.79
C LEU A 564 17.22 14.16 -48.93
N SER A 565 16.00 13.65 -48.79
CA SER A 565 15.44 12.46 -49.47
C SER A 565 16.11 11.10 -49.16
N ASN A 566 15.32 10.12 -48.71
CA ASN A 566 14.97 9.01 -49.61
C ASN A 566 13.71 8.28 -49.13
N GLU A 567 12.77 8.12 -50.06
CA GLU A 567 11.61 7.25 -49.97
C GLU A 567 12.00 5.80 -50.25
N VAL A 568 11.32 4.85 -49.62
CA VAL A 568 10.92 3.58 -50.25
C VAL A 568 9.50 3.27 -49.77
N GLU A 569 8.57 3.25 -50.73
CA GLU A 569 7.20 2.76 -50.59
C GLU A 569 7.17 1.24 -50.36
N LYS A 570 6.29 0.78 -49.47
CA LYS A 570 5.55 -0.48 -49.64
C LYS A 570 4.22 -0.43 -48.89
N LYS A 571 3.14 -0.75 -49.61
CA LYS A 571 1.74 -0.81 -49.19
C LYS A 571 1.40 -2.10 -48.42
N GLU A 572 0.22 -2.04 -47.79
CA GLU A 572 -0.64 -3.11 -47.20
C GLU A 572 -0.32 -3.50 -45.75
N GLU A 573 -1.26 -3.69 -44.81
CA GLU A 573 -2.68 -3.37 -44.63
C GLU A 573 -2.97 -3.59 -43.13
N GLY A 574 -3.92 -2.85 -42.53
CA GLY A 574 -4.71 -3.28 -41.37
C GLY A 574 -4.06 -3.47 -39.99
N ALA A 575 -3.76 -2.37 -39.27
CA ALA A 575 -3.72 -2.39 -37.80
C ALA A 575 -4.09 -1.02 -37.23
N THR A 576 -5.23 -0.94 -36.56
CA THR A 576 -5.73 0.23 -35.82
C THR A 576 -4.74 0.62 -34.72
N LYS A 577 -3.96 1.68 -34.95
CA LYS A 577 -3.13 2.31 -33.92
C LYS A 577 -4.01 3.19 -33.03
N GLU A 578 -4.03 2.87 -31.74
CA GLU A 578 -4.49 3.74 -30.66
C GLU A 578 -3.87 5.14 -30.81
N ALA A 579 -4.73 6.14 -30.87
CA ALA A 579 -4.33 7.54 -30.86
C ALA A 579 -3.81 7.90 -29.47
N THR A 580 -2.49 8.02 -29.33
CA THR A 580 -1.88 8.69 -28.18
C THR A 580 -2.42 10.13 -28.14
N PRO A 581 -2.95 10.64 -27.02
CA PRO A 581 -3.44 12.02 -26.95
C PRO A 581 -2.29 13.00 -27.24
N PRO A 582 -2.55 14.14 -27.92
CA PRO A 582 -1.52 15.14 -28.15
C PRO A 582 -0.97 15.65 -26.81
N PRO A 583 0.35 15.92 -26.72
CA PRO A 583 0.98 16.35 -25.48
C PRO A 583 0.32 17.64 -24.97
N LEU A 584 -0.07 17.63 -23.69
CA LEU A 584 -0.66 18.76 -22.99
C LEU A 584 0.24 19.99 -23.15
N ARG A 585 -0.28 21.06 -23.76
CA ARG A 585 0.36 22.37 -23.86
C ARG A 585 -0.35 23.33 -22.91
N PHE A 586 0.43 24.17 -22.24
CA PHE A 586 -0.05 25.16 -21.29
C PHE A 586 0.23 26.55 -21.85
N ASP A 587 -0.81 27.31 -22.17
CA ASP A 587 -0.67 28.64 -22.77
C ASP A 587 -0.76 29.73 -21.69
N CYS A 588 0.08 30.75 -21.78
CA CYS A 588 0.04 31.87 -20.85
C CYS A 588 -1.19 32.76 -21.09
N PRO A 589 -2.07 32.97 -20.11
CA PRO A 589 -3.28 33.76 -20.31
C PRO A 589 -3.01 35.26 -20.54
N VAL A 590 -1.77 35.71 -20.34
CA VAL A 590 -1.38 37.12 -20.51
C VAL A 590 -0.80 37.39 -21.91
N CYS A 591 -0.10 36.41 -22.52
CA CYS A 591 0.55 36.62 -23.83
C CYS A 591 0.41 35.45 -24.83
N ASP A 592 -0.41 34.44 -24.50
CA ASP A 592 -0.71 33.25 -25.30
C ASP A 592 0.51 32.43 -25.76
N LYS A 593 1.64 32.53 -25.05
CA LYS A 593 2.82 31.72 -25.33
C LYS A 593 2.63 30.28 -24.82
N PRO A 594 2.91 29.25 -25.65
CA PRO A 594 2.77 27.85 -25.25
C PRO A 594 4.00 27.34 -24.49
N PHE A 595 3.74 26.64 -23.39
CA PHE A 595 4.74 26.00 -22.54
C PHE A 595 4.51 24.49 -22.45
N LYS A 596 5.62 23.75 -22.36
CA LYS A 596 5.62 22.28 -22.32
C LYS A 596 5.32 21.72 -20.93
N THR A 597 5.47 22.52 -19.88
CA THR A 597 5.21 22.14 -18.50
C THR A 597 4.60 23.32 -17.75
N ILE A 598 3.80 23.02 -16.74
CA ILE A 598 3.15 24.05 -15.89
C ILE A 598 4.17 24.90 -15.13
N ILE A 599 5.33 24.33 -14.77
CA ILE A 599 6.42 25.04 -14.08
C ILE A 599 6.99 26.17 -14.95
N LEU A 600 7.20 25.91 -16.24
CA LEU A 600 7.69 26.93 -17.18
C LEU A 600 6.64 28.01 -17.45
N LEU A 601 5.36 27.62 -17.47
CA LEU A 601 4.27 28.58 -17.54
C LEU A 601 4.25 29.48 -16.30
N GLN A 602 4.37 28.91 -15.11
CA GLN A 602 4.29 29.67 -13.85
C GLN A 602 5.45 30.67 -13.72
N GLN A 603 6.69 30.23 -13.97
CA GLN A 603 7.84 31.12 -14.03
C GLN A 603 7.67 32.25 -15.05
N HIS A 604 7.04 31.95 -16.18
CA HIS A 604 6.78 32.97 -17.19
C HIS A 604 5.68 33.95 -16.76
N VAL A 605 4.57 33.47 -16.19
CA VAL A 605 3.45 34.29 -15.70
C VAL A 605 3.94 35.28 -14.66
N ASP A 606 4.85 34.87 -13.77
CA ASP A 606 5.44 35.73 -12.73
C ASP A 606 6.22 36.93 -13.32
N HIS A 607 6.74 36.82 -14.55
CA HIS A 607 7.42 37.90 -15.28
C HIS A 607 6.53 38.57 -16.34
N CYS A 608 5.40 37.95 -16.68
CA CYS A 608 4.49 38.42 -17.73
C CYS A 608 3.36 39.30 -17.17
N LEU A 609 3.08 39.19 -15.87
CA LEU A 609 2.25 40.13 -15.13
C LEU A 609 3.10 41.37 -14.77
N PRO A 610 2.70 42.59 -15.17
CA PRO A 610 3.44 43.81 -14.87
C PRO A 610 3.43 44.19 -13.38
#